data_AF-A0A316U2U6-F1
#
_entry.id   AF-A0A316U2U6-F1
#
_cell.length_a   1.000
_cell.length_b   1.000
_cell.length_c   1.000
_cell.angle_alpha   90.00
_cell.angle_beta   90.00
_cell.angle_gamma   90.00
#
_symmetry.space_group_name_H-M   'P 1'
#
loop_
_entity.id
_entity.type
_entity.pdbx_description
1 polymer ?
#
loop_
_entity_poly.entity_id
_entity_poly.type
_entity_poly.pdbx_seq_one_letter_code
_entity_poly.pdbx_strand_id
1 'polypeptide(L)' 'FLNAVPKKKVSHSRKRMRAANKGLKDRVDFVHCQACGNPKLAHHICASCFGDIARRQK' A
#
# COMPACT_ATOMS: atom_id res chain seq x y z
N PHE A 1 -10.59 -33.95 24.10
CA PHE A 1 -10.83 -32.98 23.02
C PHE A 1 -9.59 -32.89 22.13
N LEU A 2 -9.70 -33.18 20.84
CA LEU A 2 -8.59 -32.95 19.89
C LEU A 2 -8.63 -31.48 19.49
N ASN A 3 -7.68 -30.69 20.00
CA ASN A 3 -7.56 -29.28 19.66
C ASN A 3 -7.33 -29.14 18.14
N ALA A 4 -7.88 -28.09 17.52
CA ALA A 4 -7.71 -27.79 16.09
C ALA A 4 -6.26 -27.33 15.80
N VAL A 5 -5.31 -28.26 15.87
CA VAL A 5 -3.89 -28.01 15.64
C VAL A 5 -3.43 -28.65 14.32
N PRO A 6 -2.48 -28.03 13.62
CA PRO A 6 -1.88 -28.65 12.44
C PRO A 6 -1.23 -29.99 12.81
N LYS A 7 -1.66 -31.07 12.15
CA LYS A 7 -1.13 -32.42 12.42
C LYS A 7 0.34 -32.57 12.01
N LYS A 8 0.80 -31.79 11.02
CA LYS A 8 2.16 -31.85 10.44
C LYS A 8 2.63 -30.46 10.02
N LYS A 9 3.96 -30.26 10.02
CA LYS A 9 4.60 -29.05 9.50
C LYS A 9 4.35 -28.91 7.99
N VAL A 10 4.05 -27.69 7.55
CA VAL A 10 3.86 -27.38 6.12
C VAL A 10 5.21 -27.43 5.40
N SER A 11 5.28 -28.08 4.23
CA SER A 11 6.49 -28.13 3.42
C SER A 11 6.83 -26.76 2.82
N HIS A 12 8.11 -26.55 2.50
CA HIS A 12 8.60 -25.28 1.93
C HIS A 12 7.85 -24.90 0.64
N SER A 13 7.65 -25.86 -0.28
CA SER A 13 6.90 -25.64 -1.53
C SER A 13 5.44 -25.23 -1.26
N ARG A 14 4.73 -25.93 -0.37
CA ARG A 14 3.34 -25.60 0.00
C ARG A 14 3.22 -24.23 0.69
N LYS A 15 4.23 -23.80 1.45
CA LYS A 15 4.28 -22.46 2.03
C LYS A 15 4.45 -21.41 0.92
N ARG A 16 5.38 -21.62 -0.02
CA ARG A 16 5.69 -20.69 -1.11
C ARG A 16 4.52 -20.53 -2.09
N MET A 17 3.88 -21.62 -2.51
CA MET A 17 2.71 -21.56 -3.40
C MET A 17 1.56 -20.73 -2.78
N ARG A 18 1.31 -20.89 -1.47
CA ARG A 18 0.29 -20.09 -0.77
C ARG A 18 0.64 -18.59 -0.70
N ALA A 19 1.92 -18.26 -0.68
CA ALA A 19 2.39 -16.87 -0.62
C ALA A 19 2.48 -16.19 -2.00
N ALA A 20 2.47 -16.96 -3.10
CA ALA A 20 2.70 -16.46 -4.44
C ALA A 20 1.70 -15.37 -4.87
N ASN A 21 0.45 -15.47 -4.42
CA ASN A 21 -0.61 -14.52 -4.78
C ASN A 21 -0.62 -13.24 -3.93
N LYS A 22 0.36 -13.04 -3.04
CA LYS A 22 0.44 -11.90 -2.12
C LYS A 22 1.43 -10.81 -2.58
N GLY A 23 1.74 -10.76 -3.88
CA GLY A 23 2.58 -9.72 -4.45
C GLY A 23 1.95 -8.33 -4.27
N LEU A 24 2.80 -7.31 -4.09
CA LEU A 24 2.34 -5.92 -4.11
C LEU A 24 1.86 -5.59 -5.52
N LYS A 25 0.65 -5.04 -5.62
CA LYS A 25 0.12 -4.57 -6.90
C LYS A 25 0.69 -3.20 -7.21
N ASP A 26 1.05 -2.98 -8.46
CA ASP A 26 1.48 -1.66 -8.92
C ASP A 26 0.32 -0.66 -8.82
N ARG A 27 0.65 0.52 -8.30
CA ARG A 27 -0.26 1.65 -8.12
C ARG A 27 -0.26 2.47 -9.41
N VAL A 28 -1.41 2.55 -10.09
CA VAL A 28 -1.63 3.33 -11.32
C VAL A 28 -2.41 4.63 -11.05
N ASP A 29 -2.75 4.87 -9.79
CA ASP A 29 -3.59 5.95 -9.28
C ASP A 29 -2.81 7.26 -9.00
N PHE A 30 -1.69 7.49 -9.69
CA PHE A 30 -0.93 8.73 -9.58
C PHE A 30 -1.35 9.74 -10.65
N VAL A 31 -1.60 10.98 -10.23
CA VAL A 31 -1.92 12.11 -11.11
C VAL A 31 -1.03 13.30 -10.75
N HIS A 32 -0.79 14.19 -11.72
CA HIS A 32 -0.01 15.40 -11.47
C HIS A 32 -0.85 16.43 -10.70
N CYS A 33 -0.22 17.12 -9.75
CA CYS A 33 -0.86 18.23 -9.03
C CYS A 33 -0.99 19.48 -9.93
N GLN A 34 -2.16 20.11 -9.96
CA GLN A 34 -2.41 21.31 -10.78
C GLN A 34 -1.64 22.55 -10.30
N ALA A 35 -1.20 22.60 -9.04
CA ALA A 35 -0.52 23.76 -8.48
C ALA A 35 1.02 23.68 -8.56
N CYS A 36 1.60 22.52 -8.26
CA CYS A 36 3.06 22.34 -8.17
C CYS A 36 3.64 21.33 -9.18
N GLY A 37 2.80 20.62 -9.94
CA GLY A 37 3.25 19.59 -10.88
C GLY A 37 3.72 18.27 -10.26
N ASN A 38 3.94 18.20 -8.94
CA ASN A 38 4.37 16.97 -8.28
C ASN A 38 3.32 15.84 -8.39
N PRO A 39 3.75 14.57 -8.43
CA PRO A 39 2.82 13.44 -8.41
C PRO A 39 2.08 13.40 -7.08
N LYS A 40 0.77 13.19 -7.15
CA LYS A 40 -0.12 12.97 -6.02
C LYS A 40 -1.03 11.79 -6.29
N LEU A 41 -1.64 11.24 -5.24
CA LEU A 41 -2.68 10.23 -5.41
C LEU A 41 -3.96 10.86 -6.02
N ALA A 42 -4.63 10.11 -6.88
CA ALA A 42 -5.94 10.47 -7.42
C ALA A 42 -6.93 10.72 -6.27
N HIS A 43 -7.74 11.77 -6.38
CA HIS A 43 -8.70 12.22 -5.34
C HIS A 43 -8.09 12.67 -4.00
N HIS A 44 -6.77 12.76 -3.86
CA HIS A 44 -6.11 13.34 -2.68
C HIS A 44 -5.61 14.77 -2.93
N ILE A 45 -5.48 15.54 -1.85
CA ILE A 45 -4.78 16.82 -1.85
C ILE A 45 -3.27 16.54 -1.92
N CYS A 46 -2.53 17.39 -2.63
CA CYS A 46 -1.07 17.27 -2.70
C CYS A 46 -0.44 17.57 -1.33
N ALA A 47 0.39 16.66 -0.83
CA ALA A 47 1.04 16.80 0.47
C ALA A 47 1.96 18.04 0.54
N SER A 48 2.66 18.37 -0.55
CA SER A 48 3.56 19.53 -0.58
C SER A 48 2.76 20.84 -0.52
N CYS A 49 1.76 21.01 -1.39
CA CYS A 49 0.92 22.21 -1.42
C CYS A 49 0.16 22.39 -0.10
N PHE A 50 -0.36 21.31 0.48
CA PHE A 50 -1.03 21.38 1.77
C PHE A 50 -0.08 21.82 2.88
N GLY A 51 1.15 21.29 2.93
CA GLY A 51 2.17 21.72 3.88
C GLY A 51 2.56 23.19 3.75
N ASP A 52 2.65 23.71 2.52
CA ASP A 52 2.92 25.13 2.27
C ASP A 52 1.77 26.03 2.73
N ILE A 53 0.54 25.66 2.40
CA ILE A 53 -0.66 26.40 2.79
C ILE A 53 -0.84 26.40 4.30
N ALA A 54 -0.70 25.23 4.94
CA ALA A 54 -0.85 25.08 6.39
C ALA A 54 0.22 25.88 7.16
N ARG A 55 1.44 25.98 6.63
CA ARG A 55 2.50 26.83 7.22
C ARG A 55 2.21 28.32 7.08
N ARG A 56 1.62 28.75 5.96
CA ARG A 56 1.29 30.15 5.69
C ARG A 56 0.06 30.66 6.44
N GLN A 57 -0.88 29.78 6.77
CA GLN A 57 -2.14 30.12 7.46
C GLN A 57 -2.00 30.17 8.99
N LYS A 58 -0.81 29.87 9.51
CA LYS A 58 -0.48 29.93 10.94
C LYS A 58 0.26 31.22 11.23
#